data_AF-A0A345H529-F1
#
_entry.id   AF-A0A345H529-F1
#
_cell.length_a   1.000
_cell.length_b   1.000
_cell.length_c   1.000
_cell.angle_alpha   90.00
_cell.angle_beta   90.00
_cell.angle_gamma   90.00
#
_symmetry.space_group_name_H-M   'P 1'
#
loop_
_entity.id
_entity.type
_entity.pdbx_description
1 polymer ?
#
loop_
_entity_poly.entity_id
_entity_poly.type
_entity_poly.pdbx_seq_one_letter_code
_entity_poly.pdbx_strand_id
1 'polypeptide(L)'
;MKKGLGFILLSIGGFIAITLFTQIPSTIEKLKDTSKIEAEEPQSFIIGVVIAGILLLIIAMTSLYFGFQMLKRASADSKVRKKEETSQK
;
A
#
# COMPACT_ATOMS: atom_id res chain seq x y z
N MET A 1 -2.70 22.15 -1.03
CA MET A 1 -3.48 20.96 -1.48
C MET A 1 -2.63 19.74 -1.85
N LYS A 2 -1.55 19.87 -2.65
CA LYS A 2 -0.75 18.70 -3.11
C LYS A 2 -0.12 17.83 -2.00
N LYS A 3 0.23 18.41 -0.84
CA LYS A 3 0.78 17.67 0.32
C LYS A 3 -0.23 16.75 0.99
N GLY A 4 -1.48 17.19 1.12
CA GLY A 4 -2.55 16.40 1.76
C GLY A 4 -2.91 15.17 0.93
N LEU A 5 -2.97 15.31 -0.40
CA LEU A 5 -3.21 14.19 -1.30
C LEU A 5 -2.10 13.13 -1.21
N GLY A 6 -0.84 13.57 -1.15
CA GLY A 6 0.31 12.67 -0.97
C GLY A 6 0.26 11.90 0.34
N PHE A 7 -0.15 12.55 1.45
CA PHE A 7 -0.33 11.89 2.74
C PHE A 7 -1.48 10.87 2.71
N ILE A 8 -2.61 11.20 2.08
CA ILE A 8 -3.75 10.28 1.95
C ILE A 8 -3.34 9.04 1.17
N LEU A 9 -2.65 9.19 0.03
CA LEU A 9 -2.12 8.07 -0.76
C LEU A 9 -1.14 7.21 0.06
N LEU A 10 -0.24 7.84 0.80
CA LEU A 10 0.70 7.12 1.67
C LEU A 10 0.01 6.35 2.79
N SER A 11 -0.99 6.95 3.43
CA SER A 11 -1.79 6.31 4.48
C SER A 11 -2.62 5.15 3.95
N ILE A 12 -3.27 5.31 2.79
CA ILE A 12 -4.05 4.24 2.15
C ILE A 12 -3.14 3.10 1.70
N GLY A 13 -2.05 3.41 1.00
CA GLY A 13 -1.08 2.41 0.56
C GLY A 13 -0.42 1.67 1.72
N GLY A 14 -0.06 2.39 2.79
CA GLY A 14 0.51 1.82 4.01
C GLY A 14 -0.47 0.93 4.76
N PHE A 15 -1.74 1.36 4.89
CA PHE A 15 -2.79 0.57 5.52
C PHE A 15 -3.03 -0.75 4.76
N ILE A 16 -3.14 -0.71 3.43
CA ILE A 16 -3.31 -1.91 2.60
C ILE A 16 -2.11 -2.84 2.76
N ALA A 17 -0.88 -2.31 2.75
CA ALA A 17 0.33 -3.13 2.93
C ALA A 17 0.37 -3.83 4.30
N ILE A 18 0.06 -3.12 5.39
CA ILE A 18 0.03 -3.69 6.75
C ILE A 18 -1.10 -4.74 6.87
N THR A 19 -2.26 -4.46 6.29
CA THR A 19 -3.39 -5.38 6.29
C THR A 19 -3.06 -6.67 5.54
N LEU A 20 -2.43 -6.58 4.37
CA LEU A 20 -1.94 -7.75 3.64
C LEU A 20 -0.91 -8.52 4.46
N PHE A 21 0.05 -7.84 5.07
CA PHE A 21 1.09 -8.48 5.86
C PHE A 21 0.54 -9.24 7.08
N THR A 22 -0.50 -8.73 7.71
CA THR A 22 -1.14 -9.36 8.87
C THR A 22 -2.14 -10.45 8.49
N GLN A 23 -2.87 -10.27 7.39
CA GLN A 23 -3.91 -11.22 6.98
C GLN A 23 -3.37 -12.41 6.19
N ILE A 24 -2.32 -12.25 5.37
CA ILE A 24 -1.77 -13.33 4.56
C ILE A 24 -1.33 -14.53 5.42
N PRO A 25 -0.55 -14.37 6.51
CA PRO A 25 -0.17 -15.49 7.37
C PRO A 25 -1.38 -16.19 7.99
N SER A 26 -2.33 -15.41 8.52
CA SER A 26 -3.53 -15.98 9.16
C SER A 26 -4.45 -16.70 8.16
N THR A 27 -4.50 -16.22 6.91
CA THR A 27 -5.30 -16.83 5.85
C THR A 27 -4.65 -18.13 5.38
N ILE A 28 -3.32 -18.17 5.28
CA ILE A 28 -2.56 -19.40 4.98
C ILE A 28 -2.74 -20.44 6.10
N GLU A 29 -2.73 -20.02 7.36
CA GLU A 29 -3.00 -20.91 8.50
C GLU A 29 -4.40 -21.51 8.44
N LYS A 30 -5.42 -20.67 8.20
CA LYS A 30 -6.81 -21.12 8.05
C LYS A 30 -7.00 -22.04 6.83
N LEU A 31 -6.33 -21.76 5.72
CA LEU A 31 -6.30 -22.60 4.51
C LEU A 31 -5.67 -23.98 4.77
N LYS A 32 -4.64 -24.02 5.61
CA LYS A 32 -3.99 -25.27 6.01
C LYS A 32 -4.97 -26.16 6.80
N ASP A 33 -5.78 -25.58 7.67
CA ASP A 33 -6.80 -26.32 8.43
C ASP A 33 -8.03 -26.69 7.59
N THR A 34 -8.45 -25.85 6.63
CA THR A 34 -9.56 -26.17 5.73
C THR A 34 -9.17 -27.13 4.60
N SER A 35 -7.89 -27.36 4.34
CA SER A 35 -7.44 -28.43 3.40
C SER A 35 -7.84 -29.84 3.82
N LYS A 36 -8.32 -30.02 5.07
CA LYS A 36 -8.94 -31.27 5.56
C LYS A 36 -10.43 -31.40 5.22
N ILE A 37 -11.06 -30.34 4.72
CA ILE A 37 -12.47 -30.32 4.33
C ILE A 37 -12.49 -30.29 2.80
N GLU A 38 -13.13 -31.31 2.23
CA GLU A 38 -13.26 -31.58 0.79
C GLU A 38 -13.73 -30.34 0.00
N ALA A 39 -12.79 -29.53 -0.48
CA ALA A 39 -13.01 -28.63 -1.60
C ALA A 39 -12.69 -29.44 -2.86
N GLU A 40 -13.58 -29.48 -3.85
CA GLU A 40 -13.37 -30.21 -5.12
C GLU A 40 -12.11 -29.73 -5.87
N GLU A 41 -11.62 -28.51 -5.61
CA GLU A 41 -10.33 -28.00 -6.14
C GLU A 41 -9.62 -27.04 -5.16
N PRO A 42 -8.87 -27.54 -4.17
CA PRO A 42 -8.20 -26.69 -3.19
C PRO A 42 -7.06 -25.86 -3.81
N GLN A 43 -6.49 -26.34 -4.93
CA GLN A 43 -5.40 -25.65 -5.63
C GLN A 43 -5.87 -24.36 -6.31
N SER A 44 -7.00 -24.39 -7.01
CA SER A 44 -7.58 -23.23 -7.70
C SER A 44 -7.92 -22.11 -6.72
N PHE A 45 -8.44 -22.46 -5.54
CA PHE A 45 -8.72 -21.50 -4.47
C PHE A 45 -7.45 -20.85 -3.91
N ILE A 46 -6.40 -21.64 -3.63
CA ILE A 46 -5.11 -21.11 -3.13
C ILE A 46 -4.47 -20.19 -4.16
N ILE A 47 -4.45 -20.58 -5.44
CA ILE A 47 -3.91 -19.76 -6.53
C ILE A 47 -4.68 -18.44 -6.62
N GLY A 48 -6.00 -18.45 -6.50
CA GLY A 48 -6.83 -17.24 -6.48
C GLY A 48 -6.46 -16.28 -5.34
N VAL A 49 -6.28 -16.80 -4.12
CA VAL A 49 -5.87 -16.01 -2.95
C VAL A 49 -4.48 -15.40 -3.15
N VAL A 50 -3.53 -16.17 -3.68
CA VAL A 50 -2.17 -15.68 -3.96
C VAL A 50 -2.17 -14.59 -5.02
N ILE A 51 -2.89 -14.77 -6.13
CA ILE A 51 -3.00 -13.77 -7.20
C ILE A 51 -3.64 -12.48 -6.68
N ALA A 52 -4.74 -12.59 -5.93
CA ALA A 52 -5.41 -11.42 -5.34
C ALA A 52 -4.48 -10.67 -4.37
N GLY A 53 -3.71 -11.39 -3.55
CA GLY A 53 -2.70 -10.81 -2.66
C GLY A 53 -1.62 -10.05 -3.42
N ILE A 54 -1.08 -10.63 -4.50
CA ILE A 54 -0.06 -9.98 -5.34
C ILE A 54 -0.61 -8.70 -5.99
N LEU A 55 -1.83 -8.73 -6.53
CA LEU A 55 -2.46 -7.56 -7.14
C LEU A 55 -2.65 -6.42 -6.14
N LEU A 56 -3.13 -6.71 -4.93
CA LEU A 56 -3.27 -5.71 -3.87
C LEU A 56 -1.92 -5.15 -3.43
N LEU A 57 -0.87 -5.98 -3.41
CA LEU A 57 0.49 -5.54 -3.07
C LEU A 57 1.08 -4.59 -4.12
N ILE A 58 0.83 -4.85 -5.41
CA ILE A 58 1.19 -3.94 -6.51
C ILE A 58 0.48 -2.59 -6.36
N ILE A 59 -0.82 -2.60 -6.05
CA ILE A 59 -1.60 -1.37 -5.82
C ILE A 59 -1.04 -0.60 -4.63
N ALA A 60 -0.74 -1.29 -3.52
CA ALA A 60 -0.17 -0.68 -2.33
C ALA A 60 1.19 -0.03 -2.60
N MET A 61 2.11 -0.76 -3.27
CA MET A 61 3.42 -0.22 -3.66
C MET A 61 3.30 0.99 -4.58
N THR A 62 2.40 0.94 -5.56
CA THR A 62 2.19 2.04 -6.51
C THR A 62 1.66 3.28 -5.80
N SER A 63 0.70 3.11 -4.88
CA SER A 63 0.13 4.18 -4.07
C SER A 63 1.17 4.82 -3.13
N LEU A 64 1.99 3.99 -2.47
CA LEU A 64 3.11 4.46 -1.65
C LEU A 64 4.15 5.22 -2.46
N TYR A 65 4.55 4.71 -3.63
CA TYR A 65 5.52 5.35 -4.51
C TYR A 65 5.03 6.72 -5.01
N PHE A 66 3.80 6.79 -5.51
CA PHE A 66 3.19 8.05 -5.95
C PHE A 66 3.00 9.04 -4.80
N GLY A 67 2.51 8.56 -3.65
CA GLY A 67 2.36 9.37 -2.44
C GLY A 67 3.70 9.97 -2.01
N PHE A 68 4.75 9.17 -1.97
CA PHE A 68 6.10 9.60 -1.61
C PHE A 68 6.68 10.60 -2.62
N GLN A 69 6.53 10.36 -3.93
CA GLN A 69 6.98 11.30 -4.95
C GLN A 69 6.26 12.64 -4.85
N MET A 70 4.93 12.64 -4.66
CA MET A 70 4.16 13.87 -4.46
C MET A 70 4.63 14.65 -3.23
N LEU A 71 4.86 13.95 -2.11
CA LEU A 71 5.36 14.55 -0.88
C LEU A 71 6.77 15.12 -1.04
N LYS A 72 7.67 14.42 -1.73
CA LYS A 72 9.03 14.89 -2.02
C LYS A 72 9.01 16.17 -2.85
N ARG A 73 8.22 16.19 -3.94
CA ARG A 73 8.06 17.38 -4.79
C ARG A 73 7.45 18.56 -4.02
N ALA A 74 6.37 18.32 -3.28
CA ALA A 74 5.71 19.37 -2.52
C ALA A 74 6.56 19.92 -1.36
N SER A 75 7.47 19.11 -0.82
CA SER A 75 8.42 19.55 0.21
C SER A 75 9.54 20.41 -0.38
N ALA A 76 10.05 20.05 -1.56
CA ALA A 76 11.03 20.85 -2.29
C ALA A 76 10.47 22.23 -2.66
N ASP A 77 9.26 22.30 -3.22
CA ASP A 77 8.58 23.57 -3.56
C ASP A 77 8.40 24.47 -2.33
N SER A 78 8.06 23.88 -1.18
CA SER A 78 7.91 24.68 0.05
C SER A 78 9.22 25.20 0.62
N LYS A 79 10.35 24.53 0.34
CA LYS A 79 11.67 24.96 0.80
C LYS A 79 12.19 26.13 -0.05
N VAL A 80 11.85 26.16 -1.34
CA VAL A 80 12.16 27.28 -2.25
C VAL A 80 11.36 28.52 -1.86
N ARG A 81 10.03 28.40 -1.69
CA ARG A 81 9.18 29.53 -1.25
C ARG A 81 9.62 30.15 0.09
N LYS A 82 9.98 29.33 1.08
CA LYS A 82 10.47 29.84 2.37
C LYS A 82 11.77 30.63 2.24
N LYS A 83 12.65 30.25 1.30
CA LYS A 83 13.91 30.97 1.05
C LYS A 83 13.65 32.35 0.44
N GLU A 84 12.69 32.46 -0.48
CA GLU A 84 12.31 33.74 -1.09
C GLU A 84 11.68 34.70 -0.08
N GLU A 85 10.76 34.22 0.78
CA GLU A 85 10.14 35.04 1.83
C GLU A 85 11.12 35.55 2.89
N THR A 86 12.21 34.80 3.16
CA THR A 86 13.23 35.21 4.14
C THR A 86 14.25 36.18 3.53
N SER A 87 14.40 36.19 2.20
CA SER A 87 15.34 37.08 1.50
C SER A 87 14.75 38.45 1.15
N GLN A 88 13.43 38.64 1.30
CA GLN A 88 12.73 39.91 1.10
C GLN A 88 12.43 40.66 2.42
N LYS A 89 12.95 40.19 3.55
CA LYS A 89 12.84 40.80 4.87
C LYS A 89 14.19 41.31 5.34
#